data_AF-A0A914HDB1-F1
#
_entry.id   AF-A0A914HDB1-F1
#
_cell.length_a   1.000
_cell.length_b   1.000
_cell.length_c   1.000
_cell.angle_alpha   90.00
_cell.angle_beta   90.00
_cell.angle_gamma   90.00
#
_symmetry.space_group_name_H-M   'P 1'
#
loop_
_entity.id
_entity.type
_entity.pdbx_description
1 polymer ?
#
loop_
_entity_poly.entity_id
_entity_poly.type
_entity_poly.pdbx_seq_one_letter_code
_entity_poly.pdbx_strand_id
1 'polypeptide(L)'
;MGSNEQSEEFKALVQRLEEELKKKVIETLPQMAVQMDVLSAKCLKAFKRGEHSKPSEEIIQLMDEVRPFYIESVSDLHLIEAKLRQMTSDVKLSAEVLTGEVLDRSLKLTEGLRKDLADELKILDNYHNERSYQLRKMIKYPSQGDAPLTEFDRKTVTNLRINLAKCRNLSIALHSILSENMEHFVGKRSKKDKQDGLYSMLYC
;
A
#
# COMPACT_ATOMS: atom_id res chain seq x y z
N MET A 1 -15.67 -25.41 -30.53
CA MET A 1 -14.51 -25.88 -29.74
C MET A 1 -13.91 -24.80 -28.82
N GLY A 2 -14.13 -23.49 -29.03
CA GLY A 2 -13.48 -22.43 -28.23
C GLY A 2 -14.02 -22.13 -26.81
N SER A 3 -15.13 -22.73 -26.36
CA SER A 3 -15.71 -22.41 -25.03
C SER A 3 -15.04 -23.14 -23.85
N ASN A 4 -14.43 -24.31 -24.09
CA ASN A 4 -13.73 -25.06 -23.04
C ASN A 4 -12.32 -24.55 -22.78
N GLU A 5 -11.58 -24.13 -23.81
CA GLU A 5 -10.25 -23.52 -23.65
C GLU A 5 -10.30 -22.20 -22.88
N GLN A 6 -11.23 -21.30 -23.25
CA GLN A 6 -11.42 -20.03 -22.54
C GLN A 6 -11.81 -20.23 -21.05
N SER A 7 -12.55 -21.29 -20.75
CA SER A 7 -12.94 -21.65 -19.38
C SER A 7 -11.76 -22.16 -18.55
N GLU A 8 -10.88 -22.96 -19.14
CA GLU A 8 -9.69 -23.47 -18.45
C GLU A 8 -8.60 -22.40 -18.28
N GLU A 9 -8.39 -21.53 -19.27
CA GLU A 9 -7.48 -20.38 -19.16
C GLU A 9 -7.91 -19.42 -18.05
N PHE A 10 -9.22 -19.14 -17.96
CA PHE A 10 -9.77 -18.29 -16.92
C PHE A 10 -9.58 -18.90 -15.51
N LYS A 11 -9.84 -20.21 -15.34
CA LYS A 11 -9.60 -20.89 -14.06
C LYS A 11 -8.12 -20.86 -13.66
N ALA A 12 -7.22 -21.09 -14.60
CA ALA A 12 -5.77 -21.04 -14.36
C ALA A 12 -5.30 -19.61 -13.99
N LEU A 13 -5.93 -18.57 -14.56
CA LEU A 13 -5.67 -17.18 -14.17
C LEU A 13 -6.16 -16.90 -12.75
N VAL A 14 -7.38 -17.30 -12.40
CA VAL A 14 -7.94 -17.11 -11.05
C VAL A 14 -7.06 -17.78 -10.00
N GLN A 15 -6.65 -19.02 -10.24
CA GLN A 15 -5.79 -19.74 -9.30
C GLN A 15 -4.43 -19.05 -9.11
N ARG A 16 -3.81 -18.57 -10.20
CA ARG A 16 -2.55 -17.80 -10.10
C ARG A 16 -2.71 -16.53 -9.29
N LEU A 17 -3.79 -15.77 -9.50
CA LEU A 17 -4.07 -14.55 -8.73
C LEU A 17 -4.31 -14.84 -7.25
N GLU A 18 -4.92 -15.98 -6.92
CA GLU A 18 -5.11 -16.40 -5.51
C GLU A 18 -3.81 -16.80 -4.82
N GLU A 19 -2.93 -17.50 -5.53
CA GLU A 19 -1.57 -17.83 -5.05
C GLU A 19 -0.72 -16.57 -4.89
N GLU A 20 -0.81 -15.65 -5.84
CA GLU A 20 -0.12 -14.35 -5.78
C GLU A 20 -0.63 -13.52 -4.60
N LEU A 21 -1.94 -13.45 -4.40
CA LEU A 21 -2.54 -12.74 -3.26
C LEU A 21 -2.07 -13.32 -1.92
N LYS A 22 -2.06 -14.66 -1.76
CA LYS A 22 -1.50 -15.32 -0.56
C LYS A 22 -0.09 -14.83 -0.29
N LYS A 23 0.74 -14.85 -1.33
CA LYS A 23 2.12 -14.41 -1.24
C LYS A 23 2.21 -12.93 -0.84
N LYS A 24 1.41 -12.06 -1.46
CA LYS A 24 1.40 -10.62 -1.15
C LYS A 24 1.03 -10.35 0.30
N VAL A 25 0.04 -11.07 0.83
CA VAL A 25 -0.36 -10.89 2.22
C VAL A 25 0.67 -11.49 3.18
N ILE A 26 1.06 -12.75 3.00
CA ILE A 26 1.92 -13.47 3.96
C ILE A 26 3.37 -12.99 3.94
N GLU A 27 3.90 -12.67 2.77
CA GLU A 27 5.32 -12.33 2.61
C GLU A 27 5.51 -10.84 2.37
N THR A 28 4.76 -10.26 1.44
CA THR A 28 5.07 -8.90 0.95
C THR A 28 4.63 -7.79 1.90
N LEU A 29 3.43 -7.84 2.51
CA LEU A 29 2.99 -6.81 3.46
C LEU A 29 3.92 -6.69 4.70
N PRO A 30 4.38 -7.79 5.32
CA PRO A 30 5.40 -7.73 6.36
C PRO A 30 6.73 -7.15 5.86
N GLN A 31 7.20 -7.59 4.69
CA GLN A 31 8.43 -7.06 4.09
C GLN A 31 8.32 -5.56 3.80
N MET A 32 7.18 -5.09 3.32
CA MET A 32 6.89 -3.67 3.12
C MET A 32 7.04 -2.89 4.42
N ALA A 33 6.48 -3.39 5.53
CA ALA A 33 6.62 -2.73 6.84
C ALA A 33 8.09 -2.62 7.27
N VAL A 34 8.87 -3.69 7.09
CA VAL A 34 10.32 -3.69 7.39
C VAL A 34 11.07 -2.69 6.51
N GLN A 35 10.77 -2.65 5.21
CA GLN A 35 11.40 -1.70 4.29
C GLN A 35 11.05 -0.25 4.63
N MET A 36 9.81 0.03 5.03
CA MET A 36 9.43 1.37 5.50
C MET A 36 10.21 1.80 6.73
N ASP A 37 10.52 0.88 7.65
CA ASP A 37 11.38 1.17 8.81
C ASP A 37 12.82 1.49 8.40
N VAL A 38 13.39 0.72 7.47
CA VAL A 38 14.74 0.96 6.93
C VAL A 38 14.81 2.35 6.27
N LEU A 39 13.84 2.67 5.42
CA LEU A 39 13.76 3.98 4.73
C LEU A 39 13.54 5.13 5.72
N SER A 40 12.71 4.93 6.75
CA SER A 40 12.49 5.90 7.83
C SER A 40 13.77 6.18 8.61
N ALA A 41 14.59 5.16 8.86
CA ALA A 41 15.90 5.32 9.48
C ALA A 41 16.91 6.05 8.57
N LYS A 42 16.83 5.86 7.24
CA LYS A 42 17.65 6.63 6.28
C LYS A 42 17.26 8.11 6.25
N CYS A 43 15.97 8.44 6.41
CA CYS A 43 15.52 9.84 6.52
C CYS A 43 16.24 10.59 7.67
N LEU A 44 16.51 9.93 8.80
CA LEU A 44 17.25 10.54 9.92
C LEU A 44 18.70 10.91 9.57
N LYS A 45 19.31 10.17 8.64
CA LYS A 45 20.71 10.35 8.22
C LYS A 45 20.85 11.31 7.04
N ALA A 46 19.75 11.59 6.33
CA ALA A 46 19.76 12.38 5.10
C ALA A 46 20.04 13.88 5.32
N PHE A 47 19.97 14.36 6.56
CA PHE A 47 20.30 15.74 6.89
C PHE A 47 21.76 15.89 7.34
N LYS A 48 22.64 16.13 6.37
CA LYS A 48 23.96 16.73 6.61
C LYS A 48 24.00 18.05 5.86
N ARG A 49 24.65 19.07 6.44
CA ARG A 49 24.83 20.37 5.77
C ARG A 49 25.59 20.14 4.46
N GLY A 50 24.91 20.26 3.33
CA GLY A 50 25.48 20.17 1.98
C GLY A 50 25.62 21.55 1.32
N GLU A 51 26.27 21.58 0.15
CA GLU A 51 26.38 22.80 -0.67
C GLU A 51 25.01 23.33 -1.09
N HIS A 52 24.72 24.60 -0.81
CA HIS A 52 23.37 25.20 -0.91
C HIS A 52 22.73 25.19 -2.31
N SER A 53 23.48 24.89 -3.37
CA SER A 53 22.96 24.90 -4.74
C SER A 53 22.36 23.55 -5.16
N LYS A 54 22.82 22.43 -4.60
CA LYS A 54 22.42 21.07 -4.99
C LYS A 54 21.71 20.37 -3.83
N PRO A 55 20.76 19.46 -4.11
CA PRO A 55 20.26 18.57 -3.05
C PRO A 55 21.42 17.72 -2.53
N SER A 56 21.41 17.39 -1.23
CA SER A 56 22.42 16.49 -0.70
C SER A 56 22.32 15.12 -1.37
N GLU A 57 23.46 14.47 -1.57
CA GLU A 57 23.50 13.13 -2.16
C GLU A 57 22.64 12.15 -1.37
N GLU A 58 22.57 12.29 -0.04
CA GLU A 58 21.73 11.46 0.80
C GLU A 58 20.22 11.66 0.54
N ILE A 59 19.77 12.88 0.21
CA ILE A 59 18.37 13.10 -0.18
C ILE A 59 18.12 12.46 -1.54
N ILE A 60 19.01 12.62 -2.52
CA ILE A 60 18.86 12.01 -3.85
C ILE A 60 18.74 10.48 -3.71
N GLN A 61 19.68 9.85 -3.00
CA GLN A 61 19.66 8.40 -2.76
C GLN A 61 18.39 7.95 -2.05
N LEU A 62 17.93 8.69 -1.04
CA LEU A 62 16.67 8.39 -0.37
C LEU A 62 15.49 8.42 -1.34
N MET A 63 15.41 9.43 -2.22
CA MET A 63 14.33 9.53 -3.22
C MET A 63 14.38 8.37 -4.23
N ASP A 64 15.58 8.01 -4.68
CA ASP A 64 15.78 6.94 -5.65
C ASP A 64 15.44 5.55 -5.08
N GLU A 65 15.58 5.35 -3.77
CA GLU A 65 15.14 4.12 -3.10
C GLU A 65 13.64 4.10 -2.78
N VAL A 66 13.07 5.23 -2.35
CA VAL A 66 11.67 5.27 -1.92
C VAL A 66 10.70 5.19 -3.11
N ARG A 67 10.99 5.85 -4.23
CA ARG A 67 10.11 5.85 -5.41
C ARG A 67 9.76 4.44 -5.91
N PRO A 68 10.73 3.56 -6.26
CA PRO A 68 10.41 2.21 -6.74
C PRO A 68 9.67 1.41 -5.67
N PHE A 69 10.05 1.55 -4.40
CA PHE A 69 9.35 0.91 -3.29
C PHE A 69 7.87 1.29 -3.22
N TYR A 70 7.53 2.57 -3.37
CA TYR A 70 6.13 3.01 -3.40
C TYR A 70 5.37 2.54 -4.64
N ILE A 71 6.01 2.54 -5.81
CA ILE A 71 5.39 2.02 -7.04
C ILE A 71 5.00 0.55 -6.87
N GLU A 72 5.94 -0.28 -6.40
CA GLU A 72 5.70 -1.71 -6.15
C GLU A 72 4.62 -1.91 -5.08
N SER A 73 4.72 -1.18 -3.96
CA SER A 73 3.74 -1.25 -2.87
C SER A 73 2.33 -0.88 -3.32
N VAL A 74 2.17 0.17 -4.14
CA VAL A 74 0.87 0.58 -4.69
C VAL A 74 0.30 -0.48 -5.63
N SER A 75 1.15 -1.14 -6.44
CA SER A 75 0.74 -2.23 -7.31
C SER A 75 0.22 -3.43 -6.49
N ASP A 76 0.93 -3.79 -5.43
CA ASP A 76 0.56 -4.91 -4.56
C ASP A 76 -0.76 -4.65 -3.81
N LEU A 77 -0.95 -3.43 -3.34
CA LEU A 77 -2.19 -3.01 -2.70
C LEU A 77 -3.38 -2.98 -3.67
N HIS A 78 -3.17 -2.69 -4.96
CA HIS A 78 -4.25 -2.82 -5.95
C HIS A 78 -4.74 -4.26 -6.10
N LEU A 79 -3.84 -5.25 -6.09
CA LEU A 79 -4.22 -6.66 -6.17
C LEU A 79 -5.05 -7.08 -4.96
N ILE A 80 -4.64 -6.67 -3.76
CA ILE A 80 -5.36 -6.92 -2.51
C ILE A 80 -6.75 -6.23 -2.54
N GLU A 81 -6.80 -4.96 -2.93
CA GLU A 81 -8.04 -4.18 -3.06
C GLU A 81 -9.02 -4.85 -4.05
N ALA A 82 -8.52 -5.31 -5.21
CA ALA A 82 -9.34 -5.97 -6.21
C ALA A 82 -10.01 -7.25 -5.66
N LYS A 83 -9.28 -8.08 -4.91
CA LYS A 83 -9.87 -9.26 -4.26
C LYS A 83 -10.88 -8.85 -3.19
N LEU A 84 -10.55 -7.87 -2.36
CA LEU A 84 -11.44 -7.40 -1.29
C LEU A 84 -12.77 -6.88 -1.84
N ARG A 85 -12.75 -6.15 -2.96
CA ARG A 85 -13.97 -5.71 -3.66
C ARG A 85 -14.79 -6.89 -4.20
N GLN A 86 -14.12 -7.90 -4.78
CA GLN A 86 -14.80 -9.10 -5.23
C GLN A 86 -15.51 -9.80 -4.05
N MET A 87 -14.86 -9.90 -2.90
CA MET A 87 -15.44 -10.59 -1.74
C MET A 87 -16.53 -9.79 -1.03
N THR A 88 -16.36 -8.47 -0.93
CA THR A 88 -17.36 -7.57 -0.33
C THR A 88 -18.64 -7.52 -1.15
N SER A 89 -18.56 -7.76 -2.47
CA SER A 89 -19.72 -7.86 -3.35
C SER A 89 -20.40 -9.24 -3.35
N ASP A 90 -19.84 -10.26 -2.68
CA ASP A 90 -20.50 -11.56 -2.48
C ASP A 90 -21.58 -11.44 -1.38
N VAL A 91 -22.84 -11.52 -1.81
CA VAL A 91 -24.04 -11.42 -0.96
C VAL A 91 -24.03 -12.40 0.21
N LYS A 92 -23.41 -13.59 0.06
CA LYS A 92 -23.36 -14.58 1.14
C LYS A 92 -22.36 -14.18 2.22
N LEU A 93 -21.22 -13.62 1.83
CA LEU A 93 -20.20 -13.16 2.77
C LEU A 93 -20.64 -11.86 3.45
N SER A 94 -21.32 -10.97 2.73
CA SER A 94 -21.85 -9.75 3.32
C SER A 94 -23.05 -9.98 4.24
N ALA A 95 -23.80 -11.08 4.05
CA ALA A 95 -24.86 -11.49 4.96
C ALA A 95 -24.34 -12.02 6.30
N GLU A 96 -23.09 -12.49 6.36
CA GLU A 96 -22.42 -12.83 7.60
C GLU A 96 -21.85 -11.55 8.23
N VAL A 97 -22.56 -11.00 9.22
CA VAL A 97 -22.27 -9.66 9.78
C VAL A 97 -20.79 -9.46 10.14
N LEU A 98 -20.18 -10.42 10.86
CA LEU A 98 -18.78 -10.31 11.28
C LEU A 98 -17.81 -10.36 10.10
N THR A 99 -18.01 -11.29 9.17
CA THR A 99 -17.18 -11.43 7.96
C THR A 99 -17.33 -10.20 7.07
N GLY A 100 -18.55 -9.72 6.86
CA GLY A 100 -18.83 -8.50 6.10
C GLY A 100 -18.13 -7.27 6.67
N GLU A 101 -18.17 -7.07 7.99
CA GLU A 101 -17.48 -5.97 8.67
C GLU A 101 -15.96 -6.06 8.54
N VAL A 102 -15.39 -7.26 8.68
CA VAL A 102 -13.94 -7.49 8.51
C VAL A 102 -13.50 -7.20 7.07
N LEU A 103 -14.29 -7.61 6.07
CA LEU A 103 -14.00 -7.35 4.66
C LEU A 103 -14.06 -5.86 4.34
N ASP A 104 -15.10 -5.16 4.78
CA ASP A 104 -15.24 -3.72 4.57
C ASP A 104 -14.12 -2.92 5.26
N ARG A 105 -13.77 -3.29 6.50
CA ARG A 105 -12.65 -2.69 7.22
C ARG A 105 -11.32 -2.91 6.50
N SER A 106 -11.07 -4.12 6.03
CA SER A 106 -9.85 -4.47 5.28
C SER A 106 -9.77 -3.68 3.96
N LEU A 107 -10.90 -3.54 3.27
CA LEU A 107 -10.99 -2.78 2.03
C LEU A 107 -10.66 -1.30 2.26
N LYS A 108 -11.31 -0.67 3.25
CA LYS A 108 -11.06 0.74 3.61
C LYS A 108 -9.61 1.00 4.02
N LEU A 109 -9.01 0.09 4.79
CA LEU A 109 -7.60 0.19 5.18
C LEU A 109 -6.67 0.06 3.98
N THR A 110 -6.94 -0.87 3.07
CA THR A 110 -6.16 -1.07 1.84
C THR A 110 -6.24 0.16 0.93
N GLU A 111 -7.46 0.67 0.69
CA GLU A 111 -7.68 1.88 -0.12
C GLU A 111 -6.99 3.10 0.50
N GLY A 112 -7.09 3.26 1.83
CA GLY A 112 -6.43 4.34 2.56
C GLY A 112 -4.91 4.29 2.44
N LEU A 113 -4.32 3.13 2.71
CA LEU A 113 -2.87 2.92 2.60
C LEU A 113 -2.38 3.15 1.17
N ARG A 114 -3.08 2.61 0.17
CA ARG A 114 -2.73 2.80 -1.24
C ARG A 114 -2.77 4.27 -1.64
N LYS A 115 -3.82 4.99 -1.23
CA LYS A 115 -3.96 6.42 -1.51
C LYS A 115 -2.84 7.23 -0.85
N ASP A 116 -2.52 6.96 0.41
CA ASP A 116 -1.44 7.63 1.14
C ASP A 116 -0.09 7.45 0.41
N LEU A 117 0.24 6.23 -0.04
CA LEU A 117 1.46 5.96 -0.80
C LEU A 117 1.47 6.65 -2.18
N ALA A 118 0.33 6.64 -2.89
CA ALA A 118 0.22 7.29 -4.19
C ALA A 118 0.32 8.82 -4.10
N ASP A 119 -0.23 9.42 -3.05
CA ASP A 119 -0.12 10.86 -2.81
C ASP A 119 1.31 11.25 -2.42
N GLU A 120 2.02 10.43 -1.66
CA GLU A 120 3.43 10.67 -1.37
C GLU A 120 4.30 10.54 -2.62
N LEU A 121 4.05 9.55 -3.49
CA LEU A 121 4.78 9.41 -4.76
C LEU A 121 4.70 10.70 -5.60
N LYS A 122 3.53 11.36 -5.67
CA LYS A 122 3.37 12.66 -6.36
C LYS A 122 4.24 13.75 -5.74
N ILE A 123 4.45 13.73 -4.41
CA ILE A 123 5.33 14.70 -3.73
C ILE A 123 6.78 14.45 -4.14
N LEU A 124 7.22 13.19 -4.16
CA LEU A 124 8.58 12.81 -4.55
C LEU A 124 8.88 13.11 -6.03
N ASP A 125 7.90 12.95 -6.91
CA ASP A 125 8.02 13.28 -8.34
C ASP A 125 8.15 14.79 -8.57
N ASN A 126 7.46 15.59 -7.74
CA ASN A 126 7.51 17.05 -7.84
C ASN A 126 8.68 17.70 -7.07
N TYR A 127 9.42 16.94 -6.26
CA TYR A 127 10.49 17.45 -5.41
C TYR A 127 11.49 18.33 -6.16
N HIS A 128 12.02 17.86 -7.30
CA HIS A 128 13.02 18.62 -8.07
C HIS A 128 12.45 19.92 -8.65
N ASN A 129 11.17 19.93 -9.04
CA ASN A 129 10.50 21.11 -9.59
C ASN A 129 10.29 22.16 -8.51
N GLU A 130 9.76 21.75 -7.35
CA GLU A 130 9.52 22.62 -6.20
C GLU A 130 10.83 23.16 -5.62
N ARG A 131 11.85 22.31 -5.49
CA ARG A 131 13.19 22.73 -5.05
C ARG A 131 13.80 23.75 -5.99
N SER A 132 13.70 23.53 -7.31
CA SER A 132 14.19 24.47 -8.32
C SER A 132 13.48 25.82 -8.24
N TYR A 133 12.19 25.82 -7.91
CA TYR A 133 11.44 27.05 -7.66
C TYR A 133 11.94 27.79 -6.42
N GLN A 134 12.22 27.10 -5.31
CA GLN A 134 12.83 27.70 -4.11
C GLN A 134 14.23 28.27 -4.41
N LEU A 135 15.04 27.54 -5.19
CA LEU A 135 16.35 28.02 -5.62
C LEU A 135 16.26 29.31 -6.46
N ARG A 136 15.32 29.39 -7.41
CA ARG A 136 15.07 30.62 -8.18
C ARG A 136 14.64 31.79 -7.28
N LYS A 137 13.82 31.54 -6.27
CA LYS A 137 13.43 32.56 -5.28
C LYS A 137 14.63 33.06 -4.48
N MET A 138 15.50 32.16 -4.03
CA MET A 138 16.73 32.50 -3.32
C MET A 138 17.64 33.40 -4.17
N ILE A 139 17.83 33.05 -5.45
CA ILE A 139 18.61 33.86 -6.40
C ILE A 139 17.97 35.25 -6.61
N LYS A 140 16.63 35.33 -6.69
CA LYS A 140 15.90 36.58 -6.88
C LYS A 140 15.89 37.47 -5.63
N TYR A 141 15.93 36.89 -4.43
CA TYR A 141 15.85 37.59 -3.14
C TYR A 141 17.01 37.18 -2.22
N PRO A 142 18.27 37.56 -2.55
CA PRO A 142 19.47 37.09 -1.85
C PRO A 142 19.54 37.52 -0.38
N SER A 143 18.80 38.57 0.02
CA SER A 143 18.70 39.03 1.41
C SER A 143 18.09 38.00 2.36
N GLN A 144 17.43 36.96 1.85
CA GLN A 144 16.82 35.89 2.65
C GLN A 144 17.78 34.74 2.96
N GLY A 145 18.97 34.71 2.33
CA GLY A 145 19.92 33.61 2.48
C GLY A 145 19.39 32.26 1.99
N ASP A 146 20.02 31.17 2.43
CA ASP A 146 19.72 29.78 2.06
C ASP A 146 18.62 29.12 2.91
N ALA A 147 18.24 29.75 4.02
CA ALA A 147 17.29 29.21 4.99
C ALA A 147 15.98 28.66 4.37
N PRO A 148 15.34 29.32 3.38
CA PRO A 148 14.12 28.79 2.77
C PRO A 148 14.31 27.47 2.02
N LEU A 149 15.48 27.29 1.38
CA LEU A 149 15.78 26.09 0.61
C LEU A 149 16.13 24.92 1.55
N THR A 150 16.93 25.19 2.58
CA THR A 150 17.22 24.20 3.64
C THR A 150 15.97 23.78 4.39
N GLU A 151 15.06 24.72 4.66
CA GLU A 151 13.78 24.43 5.31
C GLU A 151 12.89 23.54 4.44
N PHE A 152 12.86 23.79 3.13
CA PHE A 152 12.13 22.97 2.17
C PHE A 152 12.65 21.53 2.14
N ASP A 153 13.97 21.34 2.02
CA ASP A 153 14.60 20.02 2.01
C ASP A 153 14.32 19.28 3.34
N ARG A 154 14.47 19.97 4.48
CA ARG A 154 14.17 19.43 5.82
C ARG A 154 12.72 19.00 5.97
N LYS A 155 11.78 19.86 5.56
CA LYS A 155 10.34 19.59 5.65
C LYS A 155 9.97 18.38 4.80
N THR A 156 10.52 18.27 3.59
CA THR A 156 10.27 17.15 2.69
C THR A 156 10.70 15.82 3.34
N VAL A 157 11.95 15.74 3.82
CA VAL A 157 12.47 14.52 4.47
C VAL A 157 11.71 14.20 5.76
N THR A 158 11.33 15.21 6.54
CA THR A 158 10.57 15.03 7.77
C THR A 158 9.18 14.46 7.50
N ASN A 159 8.47 15.02 6.51
CA ASN A 159 7.15 14.53 6.11
C ASN A 159 7.23 13.11 5.56
N LEU A 160 8.22 12.84 4.70
CA LEU A 160 8.46 11.51 4.16
C LEU A 160 8.64 10.47 5.28
N ARG A 161 9.44 10.80 6.30
CA ARG A 161 9.65 9.94 7.47
C ARG A 161 8.35 9.67 8.24
N ILE A 162 7.56 10.72 8.48
CA ILE A 162 6.26 10.60 9.18
C ILE A 162 5.32 9.69 8.38
N ASN A 163 5.26 9.89 7.06
CA ASN A 163 4.40 9.12 6.18
C ASN A 163 4.85 7.66 6.05
N LEU A 164 6.15 7.38 5.98
CA LEU A 164 6.70 6.01 6.06
C LEU A 164 6.27 5.32 7.36
N ALA A 165 6.37 5.99 8.51
CA ALA A 165 5.96 5.42 9.79
C ALA A 165 4.44 5.17 9.87
N LYS A 166 3.63 6.09 9.33
CA LYS A 166 2.18 5.93 9.23
C LYS A 166 1.82 4.72 8.35
N CYS A 167 2.39 4.65 7.15
CA CYS A 167 2.14 3.57 6.19
C CYS A 167 2.59 2.22 6.74
N ARG A 168 3.71 2.17 7.46
CA ARG A 168 4.18 0.97 8.15
C ARG A 168 3.14 0.44 9.14
N ASN A 169 2.62 1.31 10.00
CA ASN A 169 1.62 0.92 10.99
C ASN A 169 0.34 0.40 10.33
N LEU A 170 -0.09 1.05 9.24
CA LEU A 170 -1.23 0.60 8.44
C LEU A 170 -0.96 -0.75 7.76
N SER A 171 0.25 -0.98 7.24
CA SER A 171 0.66 -2.26 6.65
C SER A 171 0.63 -3.40 7.68
N ILE A 172 1.13 -3.15 8.89
CA ILE A 172 1.09 -4.12 10.00
C ILE A 172 -0.36 -4.43 10.40
N ALA A 173 -1.21 -3.40 10.53
CA ALA A 173 -2.62 -3.58 10.87
C ALA A 173 -3.36 -4.36 9.78
N LEU A 174 -3.13 -4.02 8.51
CA LEU A 174 -3.71 -4.72 7.36
C LEU A 174 -3.25 -6.18 7.32
N HIS A 175 -1.96 -6.44 7.52
CA HIS A 175 -1.41 -7.79 7.60
C HIS A 175 -2.08 -8.61 8.70
N SER A 176 -2.22 -8.07 9.93
CA SER A 176 -2.87 -8.78 11.04
C SER A 176 -4.27 -9.22 10.63
N ILE A 177 -5.09 -8.28 10.16
CA ILE A 177 -6.49 -8.56 9.78
C ILE A 177 -6.56 -9.59 8.64
N LEU A 178 -5.77 -9.41 7.58
CA LEU A 178 -5.83 -10.31 6.42
C LEU A 178 -5.28 -11.70 6.74
N SER A 179 -4.24 -11.80 7.57
CA SER A 179 -3.63 -13.07 7.97
C SER A 179 -4.57 -13.90 8.85
N GLU A 180 -5.26 -13.26 9.81
CA GLU A 180 -6.25 -13.89 10.70
C GLU A 180 -7.48 -14.40 9.92
N ASN A 181 -7.77 -13.82 8.76
CA ASN A 181 -8.96 -14.12 7.96
C ASN A 181 -8.61 -14.75 6.60
N MET A 182 -7.38 -15.25 6.42
CA MET A 182 -6.84 -15.78 5.15
C MET A 182 -7.71 -16.88 4.52
N GLU A 183 -8.36 -17.70 5.35
CA GLU A 183 -9.24 -18.78 4.89
C GLU A 183 -10.42 -18.27 4.08
N HIS A 184 -10.97 -17.11 4.46
CA HIS A 184 -12.02 -16.44 3.71
C HIS A 184 -11.46 -15.89 2.39
N PHE A 185 -10.21 -15.40 2.39
CA PHE A 185 -9.57 -14.78 1.23
C PHE A 185 -9.13 -15.76 0.14
N VAL A 186 -8.78 -17.00 0.50
CA VAL A 186 -8.08 -17.90 -0.43
C VAL A 186 -8.53 -19.36 -0.39
N GLY A 187 -9.77 -19.60 0.05
CA GLY A 187 -10.40 -20.92 0.02
C GLY A 187 -11.26 -21.14 -1.23
N LYS A 188 -11.09 -22.30 -1.89
CA LYS A 188 -12.21 -22.96 -2.56
C LYS A 188 -13.22 -23.27 -1.46
N ARG A 189 -14.42 -22.67 -1.50
CA ARG A 189 -15.55 -23.11 -0.66
C ARG A 189 -15.57 -24.63 -0.69
N SER A 190 -15.25 -25.25 0.43
CA SER A 190 -15.52 -26.67 0.60
C SER A 190 -17.00 -26.83 0.29
N LYS A 191 -17.33 -27.63 -0.72
CA LYS A 191 -18.71 -28.08 -1.00
C LYS A 191 -19.15 -28.98 0.16
N LYS A 192 -19.25 -28.42 1.34
CA LYS A 192 -19.74 -29.03 2.57
C LYS A 192 -20.80 -28.15 3.24
N ASP A 193 -21.45 -27.28 2.47
CA ASP A 193 -22.86 -26.98 2.75
C ASP A 193 -23.67 -28.18 2.25
N LYS A 194 -23.61 -29.28 3.02
CA LYS A 194 -24.72 -30.21 3.00
C LYS A 194 -25.94 -29.38 3.44
N GLN A 195 -27.04 -29.54 2.72
CA GLN A 195 -28.36 -29.50 3.32
C GLN A 195 -28.27 -30.00 4.76
N ASP A 196 -28.53 -29.13 5.74
CA ASP A 196 -29.12 -29.45 7.05
C ASP A 196 -28.84 -28.29 8.02
N GLY A 197 -29.90 -27.60 8.42
CA GLY A 197 -29.81 -26.57 9.47
C GLY A 197 -30.98 -25.60 9.49
N LEU A 198 -31.55 -25.28 8.33
CA LEU A 198 -32.73 -24.40 8.22
C LEU A 198 -33.99 -25.09 7.68
N TYR A 199 -33.86 -26.16 6.90
CA TYR A 199 -35.02 -26.92 6.41
C TYR A 199 -35.63 -27.89 7.45
N SER A 200 -34.92 -28.20 8.54
CA SER A 200 -35.41 -29.08 9.62
C SER A 200 -36.21 -28.37 10.71
N MET A 201 -36.16 -27.03 10.79
CA MET A 201 -36.92 -26.25 11.78
C MET A 201 -38.28 -25.74 11.27
N LEU A 202 -38.61 -25.99 10.00
CA LEU A 202 -39.91 -25.59 9.41
C LEU A 202 -40.94 -26.73 9.37
N TYR A 203 -40.63 -27.88 9.97
CA TYR A 203 -41.53 -29.04 10.10
C TYR A 203 -41.46 -29.68 11.51
N CYS A 204 -41.47 -28.86 12.56
CA CYS A 204 -41.86 -29.28 13.90
C CYS A 204 -43.08 -28.47 14.34
#